data_AF-A0A1D2TX10-F1
#
_entry.id   AF-A0A1D2TX10-F1
#
_cell.length_a   1.000
_cell.length_b   1.000
_cell.length_c   1.000
_cell.angle_alpha   90.00
_cell.angle_beta   90.00
_cell.angle_gamma   90.00
#
_symmetry.space_group_name_H-M   'P 1'
#
loop_
_entity.id
_entity.type
_entity.pdbx_description
1 polymer ?
#
loop_
_entity_poly.entity_id
_entity_poly.type
_entity_poly.pdbx_seq_one_letter_code
_entity_poly.pdbx_strand_id
1 'polypeptide(L)'
;MKTIATAMVSLGLATAAAATLNTAVILDEERLARQEEARIITAPIGGIETHFWFDYRANVNEARKELSSDLRHATDTEDRRDAWEEFRHELAHERTHYVKEMAERGYRYGTVTVGS
;
A
#
# COMPACT_ATOMS: atom_id res chain seq x y z
N MET A 1 -38.70 66.84 -24.82
CA MET A 1 -37.32 67.02 -24.31
C MET A 1 -36.81 65.66 -23.86
N LYS A 2 -35.51 65.37 -24.10
CA LYS A 2 -34.72 64.20 -23.63
C LYS A 2 -35.04 63.86 -22.16
N THR A 3 -35.02 62.60 -21.75
CA THR A 3 -33.79 61.91 -21.31
C THR A 3 -33.82 60.37 -21.44
N ILE A 4 -32.64 59.83 -21.71
CA ILE A 4 -32.24 58.42 -21.72
C ILE A 4 -31.75 58.04 -20.31
N ALA A 5 -32.00 56.80 -19.84
CA ALA A 5 -31.22 56.12 -18.81
C ALA A 5 -31.41 54.59 -18.97
N THR A 6 -30.48 53.87 -19.60
CA THR A 6 -29.29 53.19 -19.03
C THR A 6 -29.61 51.89 -18.27
N ALA A 7 -28.99 50.82 -18.76
CA ALA A 7 -29.13 49.41 -18.39
C ALA A 7 -28.58 49.05 -17.01
N MET A 8 -29.09 47.95 -16.43
CA MET A 8 -28.29 47.06 -15.59
C MET A 8 -28.75 45.61 -15.81
N VAL A 9 -27.97 44.85 -16.58
CA VAL A 9 -28.02 43.38 -16.59
C VAL A 9 -27.20 42.92 -15.39
N SER A 10 -27.87 42.48 -14.34
CA SER A 10 -27.22 41.83 -13.19
C SER A 10 -26.84 40.41 -13.58
N LEU A 11 -25.56 40.20 -13.89
CA LEU A 11 -24.93 38.90 -14.05
C LEU A 11 -24.91 38.20 -12.68
N GLY A 12 -25.78 37.21 -12.48
CA GLY A 12 -25.77 36.38 -11.28
C GLY A 12 -24.50 35.54 -11.24
N LEU A 13 -23.65 35.80 -10.24
CA LEU A 13 -22.48 34.98 -9.92
C LEU A 13 -22.94 33.57 -9.55
N ALA A 14 -22.70 32.59 -10.41
CA ALA A 14 -22.82 31.19 -10.05
C ALA A 14 -21.62 30.82 -9.17
N THR A 15 -21.82 30.76 -7.86
CA THR A 15 -20.88 30.14 -6.93
C THR A 15 -20.93 28.63 -7.13
N ALA A 16 -20.06 28.11 -7.99
CA ALA A 16 -19.75 26.69 -8.01
C ALA A 16 -19.05 26.35 -6.69
N ALA A 17 -19.76 25.72 -5.75
CA ALA A 17 -19.15 25.11 -4.58
C ALA A 17 -18.22 23.99 -5.07
N ALA A 18 -16.92 24.24 -5.07
CA ALA A 18 -15.92 23.22 -5.33
C ALA A 18 -15.99 22.18 -4.20
N ALA A 19 -16.50 20.99 -4.50
CA ALA A 19 -16.35 19.85 -3.61
C ALA A 19 -14.86 19.50 -3.53
N THR A 20 -14.20 19.85 -2.42
CA THR A 20 -12.86 19.37 -2.09
C THR A 20 -12.92 17.87 -1.87
N LEU A 21 -12.55 17.11 -2.90
CA LEU A 21 -12.17 15.71 -2.75
C LEU A 21 -10.86 15.67 -1.98
N ASN A 22 -10.89 15.26 -0.71
CA ASN A 22 -9.68 14.88 0.04
C ASN A 22 -9.17 13.55 -0.51
N THR A 23 -8.58 13.56 -1.71
CA THR A 23 -7.74 12.46 -2.19
C THR A 23 -6.39 12.61 -1.48
N ALA A 24 -6.22 11.93 -0.35
CA ALA A 24 -4.89 11.71 0.20
C ALA A 24 -4.03 11.11 -0.94
N VAL A 25 -2.97 11.82 -1.34
CA VAL A 25 -2.06 11.34 -2.38
C VAL A 25 -1.35 10.12 -1.81
N ILE A 26 -1.75 8.93 -2.26
CA ILE A 26 -1.06 7.68 -1.94
C ILE A 26 0.25 7.67 -2.75
N LEU A 27 1.37 7.43 -2.06
CA LEU A 27 2.67 7.29 -2.70
C LEU A 27 2.70 6.01 -3.57
N ASP A 28 3.46 6.03 -4.66
CA ASP A 28 3.61 4.84 -5.50
C ASP A 28 4.28 3.69 -4.72
N GLU A 29 5.23 4.03 -3.86
CA GLU A 29 5.94 3.13 -2.96
C GLU A 29 4.96 2.48 -1.98
N GLU A 30 4.05 3.26 -1.38
CA GLU A 30 2.97 2.73 -0.53
C GLU A 30 2.08 1.76 -1.32
N ARG A 31 1.63 2.15 -2.51
CA ARG A 31 0.79 1.30 -3.36
C ARG A 31 1.48 -0.03 -3.68
N LEU A 32 2.77 0.01 -4.04
CA LEU A 32 3.56 -1.19 -4.36
C LEU A 32 3.78 -2.05 -3.11
N ALA A 33 4.05 -1.44 -1.97
CA ALA A 33 4.20 -2.14 -0.69
C ALA A 33 2.91 -2.85 -0.28
N ARG A 34 1.74 -2.22 -0.47
CA ARG A 34 0.43 -2.85 -0.23
C ARG A 34 0.15 -4.03 -1.17
N GLN A 35 0.56 -3.93 -2.43
CA GLN A 35 0.49 -5.05 -3.37
C GLN A 35 1.36 -6.23 -2.92
N GLU A 36 2.52 -5.92 -2.33
CA GLU A 36 3.41 -6.92 -1.79
C GLU A 36 2.88 -7.53 -0.48
N GLU A 37 2.29 -6.71 0.40
CA GLU A 37 1.59 -7.14 1.60
C GLU A 37 0.43 -8.09 1.28
N ALA A 38 -0.31 -7.84 0.19
CA ALA A 38 -1.36 -8.74 -0.29
C ALA A 38 -0.86 -10.12 -0.72
N ARG A 39 0.46 -10.31 -0.90
CA ARG A 39 1.10 -11.60 -1.23
C ARG A 39 1.66 -12.31 0.00
N ILE A 40 1.41 -11.81 1.21
CA ILE A 40 1.80 -12.49 2.44
C ILE A 40 1.16 -13.89 2.45
N ILE A 41 1.98 -14.89 2.75
CA ILE A 41 1.55 -16.27 2.86
C ILE A 41 0.82 -16.42 4.19
N THR A 42 -0.49 -16.66 4.16
CA THR A 42 -1.34 -16.68 5.36
C THR A 42 -1.50 -18.07 5.99
N ALA A 43 -1.01 -19.12 5.33
CA ALA A 43 -1.03 -20.49 5.82
C ALA A 43 0.30 -21.18 5.50
N PRO A 44 0.78 -22.10 6.34
CA PRO A 44 2.06 -22.77 6.11
C PRO A 44 2.06 -23.53 4.78
N ILE A 45 3.15 -23.42 4.03
CA ILE A 45 3.35 -24.17 2.79
C ILE A 45 3.32 -25.68 3.12
N GLY A 46 2.50 -26.43 2.38
CA GLY A 46 2.29 -27.85 2.64
C GLY A 46 1.48 -28.17 3.90
N GLY A 47 0.91 -27.16 4.58
CA GLY A 47 0.15 -27.36 5.81
C GLY A 47 1.01 -27.70 7.03
N ILE A 48 2.33 -27.48 6.98
CA ILE A 48 3.27 -27.91 8.02
C ILE A 48 3.90 -26.70 8.72
N GLU A 49 3.73 -26.65 10.03
CA GLU A 49 4.29 -25.60 10.89
C GLU A 49 5.76 -25.88 11.24
N THR A 50 6.66 -25.52 10.32
CA THR A 50 8.12 -25.59 10.53
C THR A 50 8.64 -24.33 11.21
N HIS A 51 9.89 -24.34 11.71
CA HIS A 51 10.52 -23.11 12.22
C HIS A 51 10.55 -22.00 11.15
N PHE A 52 10.80 -22.33 9.88
CA PHE A 52 10.73 -21.36 8.77
C PHE A 52 9.40 -20.66 8.64
N TRP A 53 8.29 -21.35 8.93
CA TRP A 53 6.95 -20.73 8.93
C TRP A 53 6.83 -19.70 10.07
N PHE A 54 7.31 -20.05 11.26
CA PHE A 54 7.27 -19.15 12.41
C PHE A 54 8.21 -17.95 12.22
N ASP A 55 9.42 -18.18 11.70
CA ASP A 55 10.39 -17.13 11.38
C ASP A 55 9.82 -16.17 10.34
N TYR A 56 9.25 -16.68 9.24
CA TYR A 56 8.58 -15.87 8.23
C TYR A 56 7.49 -14.97 8.82
N ARG A 57 6.63 -15.52 9.68
CA ARG A 57 5.58 -14.74 10.35
C ARG A 57 6.12 -13.70 11.31
N ALA A 58 7.18 -14.04 12.05
CA ALA A 58 7.84 -13.12 12.96
C ALA A 58 8.44 -11.94 12.18
N ASN A 59 9.16 -12.22 11.10
CA ASN A 59 9.79 -11.19 10.26
C ASN A 59 8.75 -10.28 9.58
N VAL A 60 7.64 -10.83 9.09
CA VAL A 60 6.51 -10.02 8.56
C VAL A 60 5.93 -9.09 9.63
N ASN A 61 5.83 -9.54 10.88
CA ASN A 61 5.32 -8.69 11.96
C ASN A 61 6.34 -7.64 12.40
N GLU A 62 7.64 -7.95 12.36
CA GLU A 62 8.71 -6.99 12.66
C GLU A 62 8.75 -5.89 11.59
N ALA A 63 8.74 -6.25 10.30
CA ALA A 63 8.69 -5.29 9.19
C ALA A 63 7.49 -4.33 9.30
N ARG A 64 6.32 -4.84 9.72
CA ARG A 64 5.12 -3.99 9.98
C ARG A 64 5.31 -3.02 11.14
N LYS A 65 6.00 -3.46 12.19
CA LYS A 65 6.31 -2.64 13.36
C LYS A 65 7.34 -1.56 13.00
N GLU A 66 8.37 -1.92 12.25
CA GLU A 66 9.40 -1.00 11.76
C GLU A 66 8.79 0.06 10.84
N LEU A 67 8.02 -0.34 9.82
CA LEU A 67 7.25 0.60 9.00
C LEU A 67 6.41 1.58 9.84
N SER A 68 5.68 1.06 10.85
CA SER A 68 4.88 1.94 11.72
C SER A 68 5.72 2.90 12.55
N SER A 69 6.93 2.50 12.93
CA SER A 69 7.89 3.36 13.61
C SER A 69 8.46 4.41 12.66
N ASP A 70 8.90 4.00 11.47
CA ASP A 70 9.55 4.88 10.50
C ASP A 70 8.58 5.94 9.99
N LEU A 71 7.35 5.55 9.66
CA LEU A 71 6.30 6.51 9.28
C LEU A 71 5.95 7.50 10.40
N ARG A 72 6.18 7.14 11.67
CA ARG A 72 5.95 8.03 12.81
C ARG A 72 7.08 9.04 13.00
N HIS A 73 8.29 8.69 12.59
CA HIS A 73 9.48 9.54 12.68
C HIS A 73 9.81 10.27 11.37
N ALA A 74 9.17 9.89 10.26
CA ALA A 74 9.32 10.52 8.96
C ALA A 74 8.99 12.01 9.01
N THR A 75 9.89 12.83 8.49
CA THR A 75 9.80 14.29 8.53
C THR A 75 9.41 14.91 7.21
N ASP A 76 9.70 14.24 6.10
CA ASP A 76 9.31 14.67 4.76
C ASP A 76 8.72 13.54 3.90
N THR A 77 8.51 13.83 2.61
CA THR A 77 7.94 12.84 1.68
C THR A 77 8.93 11.77 1.29
N GLU A 78 10.23 12.08 1.25
CA GLU A 78 11.27 11.11 0.90
C GLU A 78 11.43 10.08 2.00
N ASP A 79 11.43 10.50 3.27
CA ASP A 79 11.44 9.58 4.43
C ASP A 79 10.27 8.57 4.36
N ARG A 80 9.09 9.03 3.91
CA ARG A 80 7.92 8.16 3.73
C ARG A 80 8.09 7.21 2.55
N ARG A 81 8.70 7.66 1.45
CA ARG A 81 8.97 6.81 0.27
C ARG A 81 9.95 5.70 0.65
N ASP A 82 11.05 6.06 1.32
CA ASP A 82 12.07 5.13 1.78
C ASP A 82 11.49 4.07 2.71
N ALA A 83 10.71 4.48 3.73
CA ALA A 83 10.06 3.55 4.65
C ALA A 83 9.11 2.56 3.93
N TRP A 84 8.34 3.03 2.95
CA TRP A 84 7.46 2.15 2.16
C TRP A 84 8.25 1.23 1.21
N GLU A 85 9.33 1.72 0.61
CA GLU A 85 10.19 0.93 -0.27
C GLU A 85 10.92 -0.17 0.50
N GLU A 86 11.46 0.15 1.68
CA GLU A 86 12.13 -0.80 2.56
C GLU A 86 11.15 -1.90 3.00
N PHE A 87 9.97 -1.52 3.51
CA PHE A 87 8.94 -2.48 3.89
C PHE A 87 8.56 -3.42 2.73
N ARG A 88 8.41 -2.88 1.51
CA ARG A 88 8.15 -3.70 0.31
C ARG A 88 9.30 -4.69 0.06
N HIS A 89 10.55 -4.23 0.12
CA HIS A 89 11.72 -5.06 -0.11
C HIS A 89 11.82 -6.19 0.91
N GLU A 90 11.60 -5.89 2.19
CA GLU A 90 11.59 -6.87 3.27
C GLU A 90 10.52 -7.95 3.08
N LEU A 91 9.27 -7.55 2.80
CA LEU A 91 8.21 -8.52 2.52
C LEU A 91 8.54 -9.45 1.35
N ALA A 92 9.15 -8.89 0.29
CA ALA A 92 9.57 -9.67 -0.88
C ALA A 92 10.71 -10.64 -0.55
N HIS A 93 11.69 -10.16 0.22
CA HIS A 93 12.83 -10.94 0.69
C HIS A 93 12.36 -12.12 1.55
N GLU A 94 11.59 -11.84 2.59
CA GLU A 94 11.11 -12.84 3.55
C GLU A 94 10.21 -13.89 2.88
N ARG A 95 9.31 -13.47 1.98
CA ARG A 95 8.49 -14.42 1.22
C ARG A 95 9.36 -15.31 0.34
N THR A 96 10.32 -14.73 -0.38
CA THR A 96 11.20 -15.49 -1.28
C THR A 96 12.07 -16.47 -0.50
N HIS A 97 12.61 -16.04 0.64
CA HIS A 97 13.39 -16.87 1.54
C HIS A 97 12.57 -18.05 2.07
N TYR A 98 11.37 -17.80 2.61
CA TYR A 98 10.49 -18.87 3.08
C TYR A 98 10.11 -19.86 1.97
N VAL A 99 9.73 -19.35 0.80
CA VAL A 99 9.41 -20.20 -0.37
C VAL A 99 10.61 -21.04 -0.79
N LYS A 100 11.82 -20.48 -0.79
CA LYS A 100 13.06 -21.19 -1.11
C LYS A 100 13.34 -22.31 -0.11
N GLU A 101 13.31 -22.01 1.19
CA GLU A 101 13.55 -23.01 2.25
C GLU A 101 12.54 -24.17 2.16
N MET A 102 11.28 -23.88 1.84
CA MET A 102 10.26 -24.92 1.66
C MET A 102 10.46 -25.72 0.35
N ALA A 103 10.89 -25.06 -0.73
CA ALA A 103 11.19 -25.70 -2.01
C ALA A 103 12.37 -26.67 -1.91
N GLU A 104 13.44 -26.30 -1.19
CA GLU A 104 14.60 -27.16 -0.92
C GLU A 104 14.22 -28.43 -0.15
N ARG A 105 13.08 -28.42 0.54
CA ARG A 105 12.52 -29.54 1.31
C ARG A 105 11.41 -30.31 0.57
N GLY A 106 11.18 -29.98 -0.70
CA GLY A 106 10.24 -30.70 -1.57
C GLY A 106 8.81 -30.14 -1.58
N TYR A 107 8.54 -29.04 -0.88
CA TYR A 107 7.22 -28.41 -0.88
C TYR A 107 7.14 -27.31 -1.94
N ARG A 108 6.02 -27.24 -2.69
CA ARG A 108 5.82 -26.21 -3.72
C ARG A 108 4.82 -25.17 -3.24
N TYR A 109 5.15 -23.90 -3.47
CA TYR A 109 4.25 -22.77 -3.30
C TYR A 109 3.67 -22.36 -4.66
N GLY A 110 2.35 -22.21 -4.74
CA GLY A 110 1.66 -21.79 -5.95
C GLY A 110 0.15 -21.72 -5.75
N THR A 111 -0.51 -20.91 -6.56
CA THR A 111 -1.97 -20.78 -6.57
C THR A 111 -2.56 -21.85 -7.49
N VAL A 112 -3.48 -22.68 -6.99
CA VAL A 112 -4.25 -23.60 -7.82
C VAL A 112 -5.55 -22.92 -8.22
N THR A 113 -5.73 -22.63 -9.51
CA THR A 113 -7.03 -22.23 -10.05
C THR A 113 -7.81 -23.50 -10.39
N VAL A 114 -8.87 -23.79 -9.64
CA VAL A 114 -9.82 -24.86 -10.01
C VAL A 114 -10.83 -24.24 -10.98
N GLY A 115 -10.81 -24.66 -12.25
CA GLY A 115 -11.81 -24.25 -13.23
C GLY A 115 -13.18 -24.84 -12.88
N SER A 116 -14.21 -23.98 -12.85
CA SER A 116 -15.62 -24.34 -12.64
C SER A 116 -16.23 -25.09 -13.81
#